data_AF-A0A227KS48-F1
#
_entry.id   AF-A0A227KS48-F1
#
_cell.length_a   1.000
_cell.length_b   1.000
_cell.length_c   1.000
_cell.angle_alpha   90.00
_cell.angle_beta   90.00
_cell.angle_gamma   90.00
#
_symmetry.space_group_name_H-M   'P 1'
#
loop_
_entity.id
_entity.type
_entity.pdbx_description
1 polymer ?
#
loop_
_entity_poly.entity_id
_entity_poly.type
_entity_poly.pdbx_seq_one_letter_code
_entity_poly.pdbx_strand_id
1 'polypeptide(L)'
;MKFKVLTCQAGIAAAMLAVAPASHADFLSDLFGSSAKEPAVLPLTTSQILQKEVYSIDGRKVSAWEVVPVSTKRGTRYNLVQKEGTGTLFGSQLDAGNVVTKNGKVALDKAAGVTFLKNGDAQFTFGHPKTPVIIDLNLRAIDVSGQKIADYLKTRDGKTSNDSEKVGNSKFPEGSIAYQAVTKFVNGEMVLPVNESFTNAKASREIIENFRTVPYCLNYESRMDSHAYGIVFDPSAPKATTGTYKILPVRRDTIFCKPTGEPAVASGNWNAVTTKNSSAVVLTLPSNVDPRDCGLKIHENGVAKIAFIAPAKGDHVFRPGRYYAKGAAVQGQNYLFNNVAADAATKALGL
;
A
#
# COMPACT_ATOMS: atom_id res chain seq x y z
N MET A 1 40.48 74.84 29.14
CA MET A 1 40.95 74.73 30.55
C MET A 1 39.72 74.44 31.41
N LYS A 2 39.73 73.57 32.44
CA LYS A 2 40.76 72.66 32.98
C LYS A 2 40.04 71.61 33.86
N PHE A 3 40.36 70.31 33.69
CA PHE A 3 40.61 69.31 34.77
C PHE A 3 39.40 68.89 35.66
N LYS A 4 39.34 67.80 36.45
CA LYS A 4 40.06 66.50 36.67
C LYS A 4 39.17 65.69 37.69
N VAL A 5 39.33 64.39 38.01
CA VAL A 5 39.81 63.12 37.38
C VAL A 5 39.34 62.00 38.34
N LEU A 6 38.59 60.98 37.90
CA LEU A 6 39.06 59.63 37.53
C LEU A 6 39.92 58.91 38.61
N THR A 7 39.36 57.90 39.29
CA THR A 7 40.02 56.73 39.92
C THR A 7 38.91 55.77 40.42
N CYS A 8 39.05 54.43 40.49
CA CYS A 8 40.16 53.51 40.21
C CYS A 8 39.57 52.19 39.63
N GLN A 9 40.22 51.52 38.65
CA GLN A 9 41.06 50.31 38.80
C GLN A 9 40.36 49.07 39.42
N ALA A 10 40.64 47.82 39.02
CA ALA A 10 41.34 47.23 37.86
C ALA A 10 41.10 45.69 37.90
N GLY A 11 41.36 44.95 36.82
CA GLY A 11 41.37 43.48 36.87
C GLY A 11 41.12 42.78 35.53
N ILE A 12 42.19 42.44 34.81
CA ILE A 12 42.14 41.62 33.58
C ILE A 12 42.30 40.14 33.95
N ALA A 13 41.45 39.27 33.42
CA ALA A 13 41.76 37.85 33.25
C ALA A 13 41.13 37.35 31.95
N ALA A 14 41.95 36.87 31.02
CA ALA A 14 41.50 36.39 29.71
C ALA A 14 41.17 34.90 29.75
N ALA A 15 40.11 34.50 29.05
CA ALA A 15 39.91 33.14 28.60
C ALA A 15 39.56 33.18 27.10
N MET A 16 40.58 33.02 26.24
CA MET A 16 40.34 32.86 24.81
C MET A 16 39.74 31.47 24.54
N LEU A 17 38.48 31.43 24.12
CA LEU A 17 37.95 30.31 23.34
C LEU A 17 37.82 30.78 21.89
N ALA A 18 38.75 30.32 21.06
CA ALA A 18 38.79 30.68 19.65
C ALA A 18 37.61 30.04 18.91
N VAL A 19 36.54 30.81 18.72
CA VAL A 19 35.52 30.48 17.71
C VAL A 19 36.13 30.81 16.36
N ALA A 20 36.61 29.79 15.65
CA ALA A 20 37.02 29.93 14.26
C ALA A 20 35.83 30.45 13.43
N PRO A 21 36.05 31.37 12.47
CA PRO A 21 34.96 31.82 11.61
C PRO A 21 34.55 30.66 10.71
N ALA A 22 33.39 30.06 11.00
CA ALA A 22 32.72 29.16 10.06
C ALA A 22 32.54 29.90 8.73
N SER A 23 32.91 29.24 7.64
CA SER A 23 32.99 29.84 6.32
C SER A 23 31.64 30.38 5.87
N HIS A 24 31.60 31.63 5.39
CA HIS A 24 30.43 32.20 4.72
C HIS A 24 30.02 31.43 3.43
N ALA A 25 30.81 30.45 3.00
CA ALA A 25 30.49 29.52 1.93
C ALA A 25 29.31 28.58 2.28
N ASP A 26 29.17 28.18 3.55
CA ASP A 26 28.20 27.16 3.95
C ASP A 26 26.75 27.69 4.03
N PHE A 27 26.58 29.01 4.19
CA PHE A 27 25.26 29.65 4.17
C PHE A 27 24.78 29.93 2.73
N LEU A 28 25.70 30.18 1.79
CA LEU A 28 25.37 30.51 0.40
C LEU A 28 25.17 29.25 -0.48
N SER A 29 25.76 28.11 -0.10
CA SER A 29 25.50 26.82 -0.76
C SER A 29 24.07 26.32 -0.56
N ASP A 30 23.43 26.64 0.58
CA ASP A 30 22.00 26.38 0.82
C ASP A 30 21.09 27.39 0.11
N LEU A 31 21.53 28.66 -0.06
CA LEU A 31 20.73 29.68 -0.77
C LEU A 31 20.74 29.52 -2.30
N PHE A 32 21.83 29.04 -2.87
CA PHE A 32 22.00 28.78 -4.32
C PHE A 32 22.15 27.29 -4.62
N GLY A 33 21.68 26.43 -3.71
CA GLY A 33 21.71 24.98 -3.86
C GLY A 33 21.05 24.57 -5.17
N SER A 34 21.79 23.81 -5.98
CA SER A 34 21.37 23.27 -7.28
C SER A 34 19.88 22.95 -7.30
N SER A 35 19.14 23.65 -8.19
CA SER A 35 17.71 23.44 -8.42
C SER A 35 17.44 21.94 -8.45
N ALA A 36 16.67 21.45 -7.48
CA ALA A 36 16.43 20.03 -7.32
C ALA A 36 15.80 19.51 -8.61
N LYS A 37 16.57 18.76 -9.40
CA LYS A 37 16.21 18.27 -10.73
C LYS A 37 14.84 17.61 -10.66
N GLU A 38 13.83 18.26 -11.22
CA GLU A 38 12.44 17.85 -11.07
C GLU A 38 12.27 16.37 -11.49
N PRO A 39 11.55 15.52 -10.73
CA PRO A 39 11.48 14.09 -11.00
C PRO A 39 10.99 13.79 -12.43
N ALA A 40 11.89 13.26 -13.26
CA ALA A 40 11.65 13.13 -14.70
C ALA A 40 11.11 11.75 -15.06
N VAL A 41 10.01 11.69 -15.80
CA VAL A 41 9.42 10.42 -16.25
C VAL A 41 10.26 9.82 -17.37
N LEU A 42 10.75 8.60 -17.18
CA LEU A 42 11.61 7.92 -18.16
C LEU A 42 10.76 7.09 -19.15
N PRO A 43 11.11 7.06 -20.45
CA PRO A 43 10.39 6.31 -21.47
C PRO A 43 10.75 4.81 -21.45
N LEU A 44 10.68 4.19 -20.26
CA LEU A 44 10.92 2.75 -20.05
C LEU A 44 9.59 2.00 -19.99
N THR A 45 9.52 0.88 -20.70
CA THR A 45 8.38 -0.05 -20.63
C THR A 45 8.50 -0.98 -19.42
N THR A 46 7.37 -1.49 -18.91
CA THR A 46 7.35 -2.49 -17.83
C THR A 46 8.18 -3.73 -18.18
N SER A 47 8.22 -4.11 -19.48
CA SER A 47 9.07 -5.20 -19.97
C SER A 47 10.57 -4.93 -19.80
N GLN A 48 11.04 -3.72 -20.07
CA GLN A 48 12.45 -3.34 -19.86
C GLN A 48 12.81 -3.21 -18.38
N ILE A 49 11.83 -2.83 -17.54
CA ILE A 49 12.01 -2.67 -16.09
C ILE A 49 12.10 -4.04 -15.42
N LEU A 50 11.14 -4.94 -15.67
CA LEU A 50 11.05 -6.23 -15.00
C LEU A 50 12.07 -7.27 -15.49
N GLN A 51 12.74 -7.07 -16.62
CA GLN A 51 13.91 -7.87 -17.03
C GLN A 51 15.20 -7.49 -16.27
N LYS A 52 15.05 -6.75 -15.17
CA LYS A 52 16.07 -6.44 -14.16
C LYS A 52 15.44 -6.60 -12.79
N GLU A 53 16.27 -6.63 -11.75
CA GLU A 53 15.78 -6.67 -10.37
C GLU A 53 15.07 -5.37 -9.99
N VAL A 54 13.83 -5.50 -9.54
CA VAL A 54 13.04 -4.42 -8.93
C VAL A 54 12.89 -4.69 -7.44
N TYR A 55 13.22 -3.69 -6.62
CA TYR A 55 13.27 -3.80 -5.17
C TYR A 55 12.08 -3.09 -4.55
N SER A 56 11.47 -3.70 -3.53
CA SER A 56 10.56 -3.04 -2.61
C SER A 56 11.25 -2.88 -1.27
N ILE A 57 11.05 -1.72 -0.64
CA ILE A 57 11.46 -1.45 0.73
C ILE A 57 10.18 -1.17 1.53
N ASP A 58 9.91 -1.97 2.55
CA ASP A 58 8.79 -1.80 3.49
C ASP A 58 9.34 -1.81 4.92
N GLY A 59 9.65 -0.61 5.42
CA GLY A 59 10.45 -0.42 6.62
C GLY A 59 11.81 -1.12 6.51
N ARG A 60 12.08 -2.06 7.43
CA ARG A 60 13.30 -2.88 7.43
C ARG A 60 13.26 -4.11 6.51
N LYS A 61 12.16 -4.35 5.78
CA LYS A 61 12.04 -5.48 4.85
C LYS A 61 12.40 -5.03 3.45
N VAL A 62 13.51 -5.55 2.93
CA VAL A 62 13.86 -5.48 1.52
C VAL A 62 13.34 -6.74 0.83
N SER A 63 12.87 -6.63 -0.40
CA SER A 63 12.52 -7.77 -1.24
C SER A 63 12.71 -7.42 -2.70
N ALA A 64 13.27 -8.35 -3.47
CA ALA A 64 13.63 -8.11 -4.86
C ALA A 64 12.99 -9.16 -5.78
N TRP A 65 12.52 -8.74 -6.95
CA TRP A 65 11.98 -9.63 -7.98
C TRP A 65 12.52 -9.31 -9.37
N GLU A 66 12.61 -10.34 -10.21
CA GLU A 66 12.97 -10.23 -11.64
C GLU A 66 12.05 -11.13 -12.45
N VAL A 67 11.75 -10.75 -13.70
CA VAL A 67 11.05 -11.58 -14.68
C VAL A 67 12.05 -12.16 -15.67
N VAL A 68 12.46 -13.41 -15.43
CA VAL A 68 13.49 -14.10 -16.23
C VAL A 68 12.89 -14.87 -17.42
N PRO A 69 13.57 -14.89 -18.58
CA PRO A 69 13.20 -15.75 -19.69
C PRO A 69 13.53 -17.22 -19.39
N VAL A 70 12.63 -18.11 -19.80
CA VAL A 70 12.76 -19.57 -19.67
C VAL A 70 12.55 -20.20 -21.03
N SER A 71 13.60 -20.80 -21.59
CA SER A 71 13.55 -21.53 -22.84
C SER A 71 12.69 -22.79 -22.71
N THR A 72 11.69 -22.95 -23.57
CA THR A 72 10.85 -24.15 -23.63
C THR A 72 10.80 -24.73 -25.05
N LYS A 73 10.36 -26.00 -25.18
CA LYS A 73 10.11 -26.64 -26.48
C LYS A 73 9.09 -25.91 -27.37
N ARG A 74 8.41 -24.87 -26.86
CA ARG A 74 7.42 -24.05 -27.59
C ARG A 74 7.83 -22.57 -27.66
N GLY A 75 9.12 -22.26 -27.48
CA GLY A 75 9.66 -20.89 -27.43
C GLY A 75 9.89 -20.38 -26.00
N THR A 76 10.20 -19.09 -25.87
CA THR A 76 10.48 -18.42 -24.60
C THR A 76 9.20 -18.20 -23.80
N ARG A 77 9.22 -18.53 -22.51
CA ARG A 77 8.26 -18.06 -21.50
C ARG A 77 8.95 -17.12 -20.52
N TYR A 78 8.18 -16.38 -19.74
CA TYR A 78 8.72 -15.54 -18.68
C TYR A 78 8.17 -15.95 -17.32
N ASN A 79 9.02 -16.01 -16.31
CA ASN A 79 8.66 -16.36 -14.93
C ASN A 79 9.08 -15.24 -13.99
N LEU A 80 8.19 -14.87 -13.05
CA LEU A 80 8.57 -14.05 -11.91
C LEU A 80 9.42 -14.89 -10.94
N VAL A 81 10.58 -14.38 -10.57
CA VAL A 81 11.51 -14.97 -9.60
C VAL A 81 11.72 -13.95 -8.48
N GLN A 82 11.51 -14.38 -7.24
CA GLN A 82 11.96 -13.61 -6.07
C GLN A 82 13.45 -13.88 -5.85
N LYS A 83 14.23 -12.81 -5.77
CA LYS A 83 15.69 -12.82 -5.57
C LYS A 83 16.06 -12.60 -4.10
N GLU A 84 15.28 -11.78 -3.41
CA GLU A 84 15.53 -11.42 -2.01
C GLU A 84 14.21 -11.31 -1.22
N GLY A 85 14.30 -11.52 0.08
CA GLY A 85 13.25 -11.22 1.05
C GLY A 85 12.10 -12.22 1.09
N THR A 86 10.93 -11.74 1.54
CA THR A 86 9.72 -12.56 1.72
C THR A 86 8.48 -11.72 1.41
N GLY A 87 7.46 -12.35 0.84
CA GLY A 87 6.24 -11.65 0.40
C GLY A 87 6.09 -11.68 -1.11
N THR A 88 5.26 -10.81 -1.67
CA THR A 88 4.85 -10.86 -3.07
C THR A 88 4.94 -9.49 -3.74
N LEU A 89 5.26 -9.45 -5.03
CA LEU A 89 5.36 -8.21 -5.81
C LEU A 89 4.06 -7.40 -5.77
N PHE A 90 2.90 -8.07 -5.76
CA PHE A 90 1.61 -7.41 -5.64
C PHE A 90 1.29 -7.03 -4.20
N GLY A 91 1.69 -7.83 -3.21
CA GLY A 91 1.48 -7.62 -1.78
C GLY A 91 2.26 -6.45 -1.18
N SER A 92 3.37 -6.06 -1.82
CA SER A 92 4.17 -4.87 -1.46
C SER A 92 3.61 -3.56 -2.04
N GLN A 93 2.85 -3.64 -3.14
CA GLN A 93 2.26 -2.50 -3.82
C GLN A 93 0.78 -2.28 -3.45
N LEU A 94 0.08 -3.37 -3.15
CA LEU A 94 -1.34 -3.46 -2.86
C LEU A 94 -1.54 -4.46 -1.70
N ASP A 95 -2.57 -4.28 -0.88
CA ASP A 95 -2.89 -5.26 0.16
C ASP A 95 -3.62 -6.49 -0.40
N ALA A 96 -2.88 -7.29 -1.18
CA ALA A 96 -3.36 -8.44 -1.93
C ALA A 96 -2.44 -9.66 -1.72
N GLY A 97 -2.87 -10.58 -0.85
CA GLY A 97 -2.16 -11.84 -0.60
C GLY A 97 -2.70 -13.00 -1.44
N ASN A 98 -4.02 -13.17 -1.42
CA ASN A 98 -4.71 -14.27 -2.10
C ASN A 98 -5.87 -13.74 -2.95
N VAL A 99 -6.19 -14.43 -4.04
CA VAL A 99 -7.45 -14.27 -4.79
C VAL A 99 -8.31 -15.51 -4.58
N VAL A 100 -9.56 -15.32 -4.19
CA VAL A 100 -10.53 -16.39 -3.98
C VAL A 100 -11.20 -16.73 -5.30
N THR A 101 -10.81 -17.88 -5.85
CA THR A 101 -11.31 -18.38 -7.13
C THR A 101 -12.24 -19.57 -6.95
N LYS A 102 -12.82 -20.01 -8.07
CA LYS A 102 -13.58 -21.26 -8.12
C LYS A 102 -12.82 -22.53 -7.73
N ASN A 103 -11.49 -22.48 -7.68
CA ASN A 103 -10.65 -23.63 -7.36
C ASN A 103 -10.09 -23.55 -5.91
N GLY A 104 -10.53 -22.55 -5.13
CA GLY A 104 -9.99 -22.19 -3.82
C GLY A 104 -9.18 -20.89 -3.86
N LYS A 105 -8.46 -20.62 -2.77
CA LYS A 105 -7.50 -19.51 -2.67
C LYS A 105 -6.33 -19.74 -3.64
N VAL A 106 -5.97 -18.68 -4.38
CA VAL A 106 -4.80 -18.61 -5.26
C VAL A 106 -3.88 -17.53 -4.70
N ALA A 107 -2.71 -17.93 -4.21
CA ALA A 107 -1.71 -16.99 -3.70
C ALA A 107 -1.09 -16.19 -4.85
N LEU A 108 -0.76 -14.93 -4.57
CA LEU A 108 -0.11 -14.00 -5.51
C LEU A 108 1.42 -13.98 -5.35
N ASP A 109 1.98 -14.91 -4.60
CA ASP A 109 3.42 -15.10 -4.37
C ASP A 109 4.13 -15.70 -5.59
N LYS A 110 3.47 -16.63 -6.29
CA LYS A 110 4.07 -17.39 -7.39
C LYS A 110 3.20 -17.35 -8.64
N ALA A 111 3.58 -16.47 -9.57
CA ALA A 111 3.00 -16.45 -10.91
C ALA A 111 3.24 -17.79 -11.63
N ALA A 112 2.20 -18.32 -12.26
CA ALA A 112 2.27 -19.49 -13.14
C ALA A 112 2.88 -19.14 -14.51
N GLY A 113 2.93 -17.86 -14.86
CA GLY A 113 3.65 -17.31 -16.01
C GLY A 113 3.43 -15.81 -16.15
N VAL A 114 4.35 -15.16 -16.86
CA VAL A 114 4.30 -13.74 -17.24
C VAL A 114 4.31 -13.64 -18.77
N THR A 115 3.55 -12.70 -19.31
CA THR A 115 3.54 -12.36 -20.75
C THR A 115 3.64 -10.84 -20.89
N PHE A 116 4.59 -10.35 -21.67
CA PHE A 116 4.63 -8.92 -22.00
C PHE A 116 3.65 -8.61 -23.13
N LEU A 117 2.76 -7.65 -22.89
CA LEU A 117 1.73 -7.22 -23.82
C LEU A 117 2.29 -6.22 -24.84
N LYS A 118 1.60 -6.06 -25.98
CA LYS A 118 2.04 -5.15 -27.06
C LYS A 118 2.15 -3.67 -26.66
N ASN A 119 1.46 -3.26 -25.60
CA ASN A 119 1.53 -1.91 -25.04
C ASN A 119 2.67 -1.73 -24.02
N GLY A 120 3.47 -2.77 -23.76
CA GLY A 120 4.61 -2.72 -22.83
C GLY A 120 4.28 -3.16 -21.39
N ASP A 121 3.02 -3.46 -21.06
CA ASP A 121 2.59 -3.97 -19.76
C ASP A 121 3.01 -5.44 -19.55
N ALA A 122 3.09 -5.86 -18.29
CA ALA A 122 3.34 -7.24 -17.91
C ALA A 122 2.07 -7.91 -17.39
N GLN A 123 1.56 -8.91 -18.11
CA GLN A 123 0.41 -9.71 -17.70
C GLN A 123 0.86 -10.93 -16.90
N PHE A 124 0.43 -11.00 -15.65
CA PHE A 124 0.70 -12.10 -14.73
C PHE A 124 -0.49 -13.06 -14.67
N THR A 125 -0.20 -14.35 -14.79
CA THR A 125 -1.18 -15.44 -14.71
C THR A 125 -0.95 -16.24 -13.43
N PHE A 126 -1.98 -16.43 -12.61
CA PHE A 126 -1.90 -17.23 -11.38
C PHE A 126 -2.93 -18.35 -11.33
N GLY A 127 -2.63 -19.40 -10.56
CA GLY A 127 -3.55 -20.48 -10.27
C GLY A 127 -3.79 -21.44 -11.45
N HIS A 128 -5.03 -21.90 -11.60
CA HIS A 128 -5.36 -23.04 -12.45
C HIS A 128 -5.50 -22.66 -13.94
N PRO A 129 -4.80 -23.30 -14.91
CA PRO A 129 -4.73 -22.85 -16.30
C PRO A 129 -6.06 -22.68 -17.06
N LYS A 130 -7.12 -23.41 -16.68
CA LYS A 130 -8.45 -23.28 -17.32
C LYS A 130 -9.28 -22.08 -16.82
N THR A 131 -8.91 -21.50 -15.69
CA THR A 131 -9.51 -20.29 -15.10
C THR A 131 -8.45 -19.60 -14.25
N PRO A 132 -7.44 -18.99 -14.89
CA PRO A 132 -6.41 -18.28 -14.17
C PRO A 132 -6.96 -16.98 -13.60
N VAL A 133 -6.35 -16.53 -12.51
CA VAL A 133 -6.40 -15.11 -12.11
C VAL A 133 -5.43 -14.37 -13.03
N ILE A 134 -5.88 -13.26 -13.62
CA ILE A 134 -5.08 -12.48 -14.55
C ILE A 134 -4.99 -11.05 -14.04
N ILE A 135 -3.75 -10.59 -13.83
CA ILE A 135 -3.45 -9.26 -13.32
C ILE A 135 -2.42 -8.62 -14.26
N ASP A 136 -2.75 -7.48 -14.85
CA ASP A 136 -1.79 -6.69 -15.62
C ASP A 136 -1.07 -5.72 -14.67
N LEU A 137 0.23 -5.53 -14.87
CA LEU A 137 1.06 -4.57 -14.16
C LEU A 137 1.68 -3.59 -15.15
N ASN A 138 1.52 -2.30 -14.87
CA ASN A 138 2.28 -1.23 -15.50
C ASN A 138 3.23 -0.62 -14.46
N LEU A 139 4.49 -0.39 -14.84
CA LEU A 139 5.48 0.32 -14.02
C LEU A 139 5.90 1.61 -14.72
N ARG A 140 5.62 2.76 -14.10
CA ARG A 140 6.08 4.08 -14.56
C ARG A 140 7.41 4.40 -13.92
N ALA A 141 8.47 4.46 -14.72
CA ALA A 141 9.80 4.85 -14.26
C ALA A 141 9.92 6.37 -14.08
N ILE A 142 10.51 6.78 -12.96
CA ILE A 142 10.77 8.17 -12.57
C ILE A 142 12.23 8.26 -12.15
N ASP A 143 13.01 9.12 -12.79
CA ASP A 143 14.34 9.52 -12.33
C ASP A 143 14.19 10.33 -11.04
N VAL A 144 14.80 9.82 -9.97
CA VAL A 144 14.77 10.42 -8.63
C VAL A 144 16.16 10.90 -8.19
N SER A 145 17.13 10.95 -9.10
CA SER A 145 18.50 11.40 -8.81
C SER A 145 18.50 12.82 -8.21
N GLY A 146 19.20 12.99 -7.08
CA GLY A 146 19.24 14.25 -6.32
C GLY A 146 18.01 14.53 -5.44
N GLN A 147 16.94 13.72 -5.53
CA GLN A 147 15.76 13.83 -4.67
C GLN A 147 16.02 13.24 -3.27
N LYS A 148 15.27 13.68 -2.26
CA LYS A 148 15.39 13.13 -0.90
C LYS A 148 14.82 11.72 -0.84
N ILE A 149 15.55 10.80 -0.20
CA ILE A 149 15.14 9.40 -0.03
C ILE A 149 13.84 9.30 0.78
N ALA A 150 13.69 10.14 1.82
CA ALA A 150 12.52 10.19 2.70
C ALA A 150 11.17 10.35 1.96
N ASP A 151 11.17 11.08 0.85
CA ASP A 151 9.95 11.38 0.09
C ASP A 151 9.38 10.15 -0.63
N TYR A 152 10.25 9.20 -0.99
CA TYR A 152 9.90 7.97 -1.74
C TYR A 152 9.78 6.73 -0.85
N LEU A 153 10.30 6.77 0.39
CA LEU A 153 10.03 5.74 1.39
C LEU A 153 8.59 5.87 1.92
N LYS A 154 7.66 5.24 1.22
CA LYS A 154 6.25 5.14 1.61
C LYS A 154 5.94 3.72 2.06
N THR A 155 5.08 3.60 3.06
CA THR A 155 4.37 2.36 3.35
C THR A 155 3.43 2.03 2.18
N ARG A 156 2.99 0.77 2.09
CA ARG A 156 1.96 0.32 1.13
C ARG A 156 0.66 1.15 1.16
N ASP A 157 0.36 1.78 2.30
CA ASP A 157 -0.81 2.64 2.49
C ASP A 157 -0.57 4.10 2.01
N GLY A 158 0.64 4.43 1.53
CA GLY A 158 1.03 5.76 1.04
C GLY A 158 1.53 6.72 2.12
N LYS A 159 1.48 6.32 3.39
CA LYS A 159 2.06 7.09 4.49
C LYS A 159 3.57 7.06 4.41
N THR A 160 4.21 8.20 4.68
CA THR A 160 5.64 8.28 4.97
C THR A 160 6.01 7.21 6.01
N SER A 161 7.05 6.42 5.73
CA SER A 161 7.49 5.37 6.66
C SER A 161 8.03 5.98 7.96
N ASN A 162 7.89 5.29 9.09
CA ASN A 162 8.58 5.63 10.34
C ASN A 162 10.10 5.64 10.17
N ASP A 163 10.62 4.98 9.12
CA ASP A 163 12.03 4.99 8.79
C ASP A 163 12.45 6.15 7.86
N SER A 164 11.50 6.87 7.24
CA SER A 164 11.79 8.08 6.44
C SER A 164 12.34 9.23 7.27
N GLU A 165 12.00 9.30 8.57
CA GLU A 165 12.59 10.27 9.50
C GLU A 165 14.07 9.95 9.76
N LYS A 166 14.47 8.67 9.69
CA LYS A 166 15.84 8.22 10.00
C LYS A 166 16.82 8.52 8.87
N VAL A 167 16.37 8.48 7.61
CA VAL A 167 17.22 8.83 6.46
C VAL A 167 17.47 10.34 6.33
N GLY A 168 16.73 11.17 7.07
CA GLY A 168 16.94 12.62 7.15
C GLY A 168 17.01 13.31 5.79
N ASN A 169 18.11 14.03 5.54
CA ASN A 169 18.38 14.74 4.29
C ASN A 169 19.15 13.91 3.24
N SER A 170 19.31 12.59 3.42
CA SER A 170 19.95 11.74 2.42
C SER A 170 19.24 11.82 1.07
N LYS A 171 20.04 11.95 0.00
CA LYS A 171 19.57 12.07 -1.38
C LYS A 171 19.95 10.83 -2.19
N PHE A 172 19.12 10.51 -3.17
CA PHE A 172 19.43 9.50 -4.17
C PHE A 172 20.61 9.93 -5.06
N PRO A 173 21.58 9.04 -5.35
CA PRO A 173 22.66 9.31 -6.30
C PRO A 173 22.16 9.32 -7.76
N GLU A 174 23.02 9.76 -8.68
CA GLU A 174 22.76 9.68 -10.12
C GLU A 174 22.48 8.25 -10.61
N GLY A 175 21.48 8.11 -11.48
CA GLY A 175 21.01 6.82 -11.99
C GLY A 175 19.99 6.11 -11.08
N SER A 176 19.51 6.77 -10.03
CA SER A 176 18.45 6.26 -9.16
C SER A 176 17.07 6.38 -9.82
N ILE A 177 16.34 5.27 -9.87
CA ILE A 177 15.01 5.22 -10.49
C ILE A 177 14.01 4.66 -9.48
N ALA A 178 12.91 5.39 -9.27
CA ALA A 178 11.72 4.88 -8.60
C ALA A 178 10.68 4.45 -9.65
N TYR A 179 9.93 3.40 -9.36
CA TYR A 179 8.86 2.89 -10.20
C TYR A 179 7.54 2.98 -9.45
N GLN A 180 6.56 3.65 -10.06
CA GLN A 180 5.19 3.68 -9.55
C GLN A 180 4.37 2.60 -10.26
N ALA A 181 3.77 1.69 -9.48
CA ALA A 181 2.99 0.59 -10.01
C ALA A 181 1.51 0.96 -10.23
N VAL A 182 0.95 0.51 -11.36
CA VAL A 182 -0.49 0.43 -11.57
C VAL A 182 -0.86 -1.03 -11.80
N THR A 183 -1.60 -1.61 -10.86
CA THR A 183 -2.09 -3.00 -10.89
C THR A 183 -3.51 -3.02 -11.42
N LYS A 184 -3.78 -3.81 -12.46
CA LYS A 184 -5.10 -3.90 -13.10
C LYS A 184 -5.64 -5.33 -13.07
N PHE A 185 -6.81 -5.51 -12.47
CA PHE A 185 -7.52 -6.78 -12.45
C PHE A 185 -8.26 -6.98 -13.77
N VAL A 186 -7.88 -7.99 -14.56
CA VAL A 186 -8.46 -8.22 -15.90
C VAL A 186 -9.89 -8.75 -15.82
N ASN A 187 -10.22 -9.48 -14.75
CA ASN A 187 -11.56 -9.95 -14.41
C ASN A 187 -12.07 -9.26 -13.13
N GLY A 188 -13.31 -9.55 -12.73
CA GLY A 188 -13.79 -9.16 -11.40
C GLY A 188 -13.30 -10.15 -10.36
N GLU A 189 -12.42 -9.73 -9.46
CA GLU A 189 -11.67 -10.60 -8.55
C GLU A 189 -12.01 -10.34 -7.07
N MET A 190 -12.03 -11.41 -6.28
CA MET A 190 -12.24 -11.38 -4.83
C MET A 190 -10.88 -11.52 -4.13
N VAL A 191 -10.32 -10.41 -3.64
CA VAL A 191 -8.97 -10.32 -3.08
C VAL A 191 -9.03 -10.35 -1.56
N LEU A 192 -8.23 -11.24 -0.96
CA LEU A 192 -7.94 -11.25 0.47
C LEU A 192 -6.62 -10.53 0.76
N PRO A 193 -6.53 -9.80 1.89
CA PRO A 193 -5.32 -9.10 2.30
C PRO A 193 -4.16 -10.07 2.56
N VAL A 194 -2.94 -9.55 2.67
CA VAL A 194 -1.75 -10.36 3.01
C VAL A 194 -1.90 -10.99 4.40
N ASN A 195 -2.51 -10.26 5.34
CA ASN A 195 -2.82 -10.73 6.68
C ASN A 195 -4.33 -10.97 6.80
N GLU A 196 -4.77 -12.22 6.69
CA GLU A 196 -6.19 -12.60 6.77
C GLU A 196 -6.72 -12.48 8.23
N SER A 197 -7.92 -11.89 8.39
CA SER A 197 -8.69 -11.91 9.64
C SER A 197 -9.91 -12.83 9.51
N PHE A 198 -10.36 -13.44 10.61
CA PHE A 198 -11.42 -14.44 10.59
C PHE A 198 -12.72 -13.89 11.20
N THR A 199 -13.86 -14.18 10.58
CA THR A 199 -15.20 -13.87 11.13
C THR A 199 -15.88 -15.08 11.78
N ASN A 200 -15.28 -16.27 11.65
CA ASN A 200 -15.84 -17.59 11.98
C ASN A 200 -17.15 -17.99 11.27
N ALA A 201 -17.78 -17.10 10.49
CA ALA A 201 -18.97 -17.39 9.69
C ALA A 201 -18.64 -18.31 8.50
N LYS A 202 -19.46 -19.35 8.28
CA LYS A 202 -19.37 -20.33 7.19
C LYS A 202 -20.39 -20.10 6.08
N ALA A 203 -21.38 -19.24 6.32
CA ALA A 203 -22.40 -18.84 5.35
C ALA A 203 -22.55 -17.31 5.30
N SER A 204 -23.01 -16.78 4.17
CA SER A 204 -23.30 -15.34 4.03
C SER A 204 -24.32 -14.86 5.05
N ARG A 205 -25.34 -15.67 5.38
CA ARG A 205 -26.29 -15.36 6.44
C ARG A 205 -25.65 -15.27 7.82
N GLU A 206 -24.65 -16.11 8.14
CA GLU A 206 -23.98 -16.04 9.43
C GLU A 206 -23.21 -14.71 9.61
N ILE A 207 -22.67 -14.13 8.53
CA ILE A 207 -22.13 -12.75 8.56
C ILE A 207 -23.22 -11.75 8.97
N ILE A 208 -24.41 -11.82 8.35
CA ILE A 208 -25.52 -10.92 8.63
C ILE A 208 -25.99 -11.05 10.08
N GLU A 209 -26.22 -12.28 10.58
CA GLU A 209 -26.73 -12.51 11.93
C GLU A 209 -25.68 -12.23 13.02
N ASN A 210 -24.42 -12.63 12.82
CA ASN A 210 -23.33 -12.38 13.79
C ASN A 210 -23.12 -10.88 14.00
N PHE A 211 -23.20 -10.08 12.93
CA PHE A 211 -22.98 -8.64 12.95
C PHE A 211 -24.29 -7.82 12.89
N ARG A 212 -25.40 -8.38 13.37
CA ARG A 212 -26.69 -7.69 13.54
C ARG A 212 -26.82 -6.98 14.89
N THR A 213 -26.13 -7.47 15.92
CA THR A 213 -26.20 -6.92 17.29
C THR A 213 -24.86 -6.39 17.77
N VAL A 214 -23.76 -7.07 17.41
CA VAL A 214 -22.39 -6.62 17.67
C VAL A 214 -21.83 -6.05 16.37
N PRO A 215 -21.35 -4.80 16.33
CA PRO A 215 -20.81 -4.23 15.09
C PRO A 215 -19.54 -4.98 14.65
N TYR A 216 -19.39 -5.19 13.34
CA TYR A 216 -18.09 -5.52 12.76
C TYR A 216 -17.27 -4.24 12.61
N CYS A 217 -16.14 -4.14 13.31
CA CYS A 217 -15.27 -2.97 13.20
C CYS A 217 -14.56 -2.92 11.85
N LEU A 218 -14.69 -1.77 11.19
CA LEU A 218 -13.93 -1.49 9.99
C LEU A 218 -12.50 -1.09 10.39
N ASN A 219 -11.52 -1.54 9.62
CA ASN A 219 -10.19 -0.93 9.67
C ASN A 219 -10.32 0.53 9.20
N TYR A 220 -9.52 1.45 9.73
CA TYR A 220 -9.56 2.85 9.31
C TYR A 220 -8.16 3.43 9.19
N GLU A 221 -8.00 4.42 8.32
CA GLU A 221 -6.75 5.14 8.21
C GLU A 221 -6.66 6.20 9.30
N SER A 222 -5.80 5.97 10.31
CA SER A 222 -5.54 6.96 11.37
C SER A 222 -5.01 8.28 10.79
N ARG A 223 -5.75 9.36 11.02
CA ARG A 223 -5.49 10.76 10.64
C ARG A 223 -6.21 11.66 11.64
N MET A 224 -5.91 12.96 11.65
CA MET A 224 -6.45 13.91 12.66
C MET A 224 -7.99 13.92 12.70
N ASP A 225 -8.60 13.83 11.53
CA ASP A 225 -10.05 13.79 11.24
C ASP A 225 -10.60 12.36 11.04
N SER A 226 -9.84 11.31 11.38
CA SER A 226 -10.30 9.93 11.16
C SER A 226 -11.45 9.60 12.09
N HIS A 227 -12.39 8.79 11.61
CA HIS A 227 -13.46 8.23 12.42
C HIS A 227 -13.31 6.71 12.48
N ALA A 228 -13.47 6.15 13.69
CA ALA A 228 -13.58 4.71 13.84
C ALA A 228 -15.05 4.32 13.68
N TYR A 229 -15.34 3.47 12.69
CA TYR A 229 -16.67 2.99 12.41
C TYR A 229 -16.80 1.47 12.53
N GLY A 230 -17.98 1.03 12.94
CA GLY A 230 -18.42 -0.36 12.82
C GLY A 230 -19.67 -0.46 11.97
N ILE A 231 -19.86 -1.59 11.29
CA ILE A 231 -21.09 -1.89 10.54
C ILE A 231 -21.99 -2.81 11.33
N VAL A 232 -23.30 -2.55 11.26
CA VAL A 232 -24.35 -3.43 11.77
C VAL A 232 -25.33 -3.74 10.65
N PHE A 233 -25.57 -5.01 10.36
CA PHE A 233 -26.54 -5.39 9.33
C PHE A 233 -27.98 -5.28 9.84
N ASP A 234 -28.87 -4.80 8.99
CA ASP A 234 -30.30 -4.83 9.29
C ASP A 234 -30.86 -6.25 9.16
N PRO A 235 -31.97 -6.59 9.85
CA PRO A 235 -32.63 -7.88 9.71
C PRO A 235 -33.07 -8.12 8.25
N SER A 236 -32.75 -9.29 7.71
CA SER A 236 -33.12 -9.67 6.34
C SER A 236 -33.79 -11.04 6.29
N ALA A 237 -34.53 -11.33 5.22
CA ALA A 237 -35.16 -12.64 5.03
C ALA A 237 -34.12 -13.78 4.96
N PRO A 238 -34.45 -15.01 5.41
CA PRO A 238 -33.52 -16.16 5.45
C PRO A 238 -32.75 -16.51 4.17
N LYS A 239 -33.25 -16.09 3.00
CA LYS A 239 -32.68 -16.33 1.67
C LYS A 239 -32.37 -15.01 0.93
N ALA A 240 -32.29 -13.88 1.65
CA ALA A 240 -32.00 -12.59 1.05
C ALA A 240 -30.61 -12.58 0.40
N THR A 241 -30.56 -12.18 -0.87
CA THR A 241 -29.32 -11.94 -1.61
C THR A 241 -28.90 -10.48 -1.59
N THR A 242 -29.73 -9.60 -1.04
CA THR A 242 -29.48 -8.16 -0.89
C THR A 242 -30.07 -7.66 0.42
N GLY A 243 -29.59 -6.52 0.92
CA GLY A 243 -30.15 -5.86 2.11
C GLY A 243 -29.38 -4.61 2.51
N THR A 244 -29.71 -4.05 3.66
CA THR A 244 -29.09 -2.83 4.20
C THR A 244 -28.19 -3.10 5.40
N TYR A 245 -27.31 -2.15 5.69
CA TYR A 245 -26.52 -2.08 6.92
C TYR A 245 -26.35 -0.62 7.35
N LYS A 246 -26.08 -0.40 8.63
CA LYS A 246 -25.81 0.91 9.23
C LYS A 246 -24.34 1.04 9.60
N ILE A 247 -23.82 2.26 9.47
CA ILE A 247 -22.47 2.64 9.90
C ILE A 247 -22.61 3.39 11.23
N LEU A 248 -22.01 2.86 12.30
CA LEU A 248 -22.08 3.38 13.66
C LEU A 248 -20.70 3.90 14.11
N PRO A 249 -20.63 5.03 14.83
CA PRO A 249 -19.42 5.41 15.57
C PRO A 249 -19.04 4.35 16.60
N VAL A 250 -17.77 3.97 16.64
CA VAL A 250 -17.22 3.02 17.62
C VAL A 250 -16.03 3.63 18.36
N ARG A 251 -15.80 3.10 19.55
CA ARG A 251 -14.72 3.53 20.45
C ARG A 251 -13.34 3.15 19.89
N ARG A 252 -12.36 4.06 20.04
CA ARG A 252 -10.96 3.85 19.63
C ARG A 252 -10.11 3.22 20.73
N ASP A 253 -10.53 3.37 21.99
CA ASP A 253 -9.83 2.95 23.21
C ASP A 253 -10.11 1.49 23.62
N THR A 254 -10.95 0.77 22.86
CA THR A 254 -11.38 -0.60 23.19
C THR A 254 -10.87 -1.62 22.19
N ILE A 255 -10.27 -2.71 22.70
CA ILE A 255 -9.81 -3.88 21.91
C ILE A 255 -10.98 -4.54 21.15
N PHE A 256 -12.19 -4.47 21.71
CA PHE A 256 -13.42 -4.98 21.10
C PHE A 256 -14.22 -3.87 20.41
N CYS A 257 -14.96 -4.24 19.37
CA CYS A 257 -15.80 -3.30 18.65
C CYS A 257 -17.01 -2.86 19.49
N LYS A 258 -16.91 -1.67 20.12
CA LYS A 258 -17.94 -1.13 21.01
C LYS A 258 -18.52 0.17 20.43
N PRO A 259 -19.84 0.25 20.15
CA PRO A 259 -20.49 1.50 19.78
C PRO A 259 -20.25 2.60 20.82
N THR A 260 -20.18 3.86 20.40
CA THR A 260 -20.14 4.98 21.35
C THR A 260 -21.48 5.17 22.06
N GLY A 261 -22.59 4.87 21.36
CA GLY A 261 -23.98 5.14 21.76
C GLY A 261 -24.66 6.18 20.87
N GLU A 262 -23.90 6.84 19.99
CA GLU A 262 -24.40 7.79 18.99
C GLU A 262 -25.25 7.12 17.89
N PRO A 263 -26.12 7.88 17.21
CA PRO A 263 -26.89 7.38 16.06
C PRO A 263 -25.98 6.97 14.89
N ALA A 264 -26.56 6.19 13.97
CA ALA A 264 -25.88 5.82 12.73
C ALA A 264 -25.57 7.06 11.87
N VAL A 265 -24.32 7.17 11.39
CA VAL A 265 -23.88 8.29 10.53
C VAL A 265 -24.31 8.11 9.08
N ALA A 266 -24.53 6.87 8.65
CA ALA A 266 -25.03 6.53 7.32
C ALA A 266 -25.61 5.11 7.28
N SER A 267 -26.29 4.78 6.18
CA SER A 267 -26.70 3.42 5.84
C SER A 267 -26.23 3.07 4.43
N GLY A 268 -25.80 1.82 4.23
CA GLY A 268 -25.36 1.30 2.94
C GLY A 268 -26.10 0.03 2.54
N ASN A 269 -25.80 -0.46 1.33
CA ASN A 269 -26.41 -1.67 0.77
C ASN A 269 -25.38 -2.79 0.65
N TRP A 270 -25.77 -4.03 0.95
CA TRP A 270 -24.97 -5.23 0.73
C TRP A 270 -25.63 -6.15 -0.30
N ASN A 271 -24.80 -6.92 -1.01
CA ASN A 271 -25.24 -7.94 -1.95
C ASN A 271 -24.43 -9.23 -1.75
N ALA A 272 -25.11 -10.37 -1.63
CA ALA A 272 -24.49 -11.68 -1.65
C ALA A 272 -24.13 -12.06 -3.10
N VAL A 273 -22.84 -12.11 -3.39
CA VAL A 273 -22.28 -12.56 -4.67
C VAL A 273 -21.86 -14.01 -4.52
N THR A 274 -22.76 -14.93 -4.87
CA THR A 274 -22.47 -16.37 -4.92
C THR A 274 -22.22 -16.78 -6.37
N THR A 275 -20.99 -17.18 -6.67
CA THR A 275 -20.69 -17.92 -7.91
C THR A 275 -20.86 -19.41 -7.65
N LYS A 276 -20.76 -20.26 -8.69
CA LYS A 276 -20.80 -21.73 -8.53
C LYS A 276 -19.78 -22.26 -7.50
N ASN A 277 -18.73 -21.51 -7.16
CA ASN A 277 -17.62 -21.97 -6.33
C ASN A 277 -16.92 -20.84 -5.52
N SER A 278 -17.61 -19.75 -5.21
CA SER A 278 -17.15 -18.73 -4.25
C SER A 278 -18.36 -17.97 -3.74
N SER A 279 -18.30 -17.49 -2.50
CA SER A 279 -19.37 -16.68 -1.91
C SER A 279 -18.77 -15.44 -1.27
N ALA A 280 -19.38 -14.28 -1.52
CA ALA A 280 -19.04 -13.05 -0.84
C ALA A 280 -20.28 -12.26 -0.42
N VAL A 281 -20.17 -11.47 0.64
CA VAL A 281 -21.09 -10.37 0.95
C VAL A 281 -20.36 -9.07 0.61
N VAL A 282 -20.74 -8.43 -0.49
CA VAL A 282 -20.08 -7.21 -1.00
C VAL A 282 -20.87 -6.00 -0.56
N LEU A 283 -20.19 -5.07 0.13
CA LEU A 283 -20.77 -3.82 0.61
C LEU A 283 -20.63 -2.73 -0.44
N THR A 284 -21.67 -1.92 -0.59
CA THR A 284 -21.60 -0.64 -1.29
C THR A 284 -21.67 0.45 -0.22
N LEU A 285 -20.57 1.18 -0.07
CA LEU A 285 -20.48 2.32 0.84
C LEU A 285 -21.40 3.45 0.35
N PRO A 286 -22.05 4.19 1.27
CA PRO A 286 -22.78 5.40 0.92
C PRO A 286 -21.79 6.54 0.65
N SER A 287 -22.17 7.46 -0.26
CA SER A 287 -21.27 8.53 -0.75
C SER A 287 -20.96 9.63 0.26
N ASN A 288 -21.66 9.67 1.40
CA ASN A 288 -21.47 10.67 2.46
C ASN A 288 -20.48 10.23 3.57
N VAL A 289 -19.81 9.09 3.41
CA VAL A 289 -18.81 8.59 4.36
C VAL A 289 -17.45 8.47 3.66
N ASP A 290 -16.40 8.94 4.32
CA ASP A 290 -15.03 8.79 3.80
C ASP A 290 -14.65 7.29 3.74
N PRO A 291 -14.30 6.75 2.56
CA PRO A 291 -13.91 5.34 2.42
C PRO A 291 -12.72 4.95 3.30
N ARG A 292 -11.86 5.91 3.67
CA ARG A 292 -10.71 5.72 4.58
C ARG A 292 -11.12 5.43 6.02
N ASP A 293 -12.29 5.89 6.45
CA ASP A 293 -12.89 5.53 7.74
C ASP A 293 -13.59 4.16 7.70
N CYS A 294 -13.70 3.57 6.51
CA CYS A 294 -14.31 2.27 6.26
C CYS A 294 -13.30 1.19 5.79
N GLY A 295 -12.01 1.53 5.69
CA GLY A 295 -10.94 0.58 5.41
C GLY A 295 -10.57 0.42 3.93
N LEU A 296 -11.20 1.18 3.04
CA LEU A 296 -10.71 1.36 1.67
C LEU A 296 -9.68 2.49 1.66
N LYS A 297 -8.53 2.28 1.03
CA LYS A 297 -7.55 3.36 0.84
C LYS A 297 -8.04 4.34 -0.21
N ILE A 298 -7.53 5.57 -0.22
CA ILE A 298 -7.99 6.61 -1.14
C ILE A 298 -7.80 6.24 -2.62
N HIS A 299 -6.75 5.48 -2.94
CA HIS A 299 -6.46 4.93 -4.26
C HIS A 299 -7.28 3.67 -4.60
N GLU A 300 -7.98 3.09 -3.63
CA GLU A 300 -8.95 1.99 -3.82
C GLU A 300 -10.39 2.53 -3.97
N ASN A 301 -10.62 3.82 -3.70
CA ASN A 301 -11.93 4.45 -3.84
C ASN A 301 -12.43 4.39 -5.29
N GLY A 302 -13.72 4.06 -5.48
CA GLY A 302 -14.35 3.89 -6.79
C GLY A 302 -13.92 2.63 -7.57
N VAL A 303 -12.78 2.01 -7.26
CA VAL A 303 -12.24 0.83 -7.96
C VAL A 303 -12.36 -0.48 -7.16
N ALA A 304 -12.48 -0.39 -5.83
CA ALA A 304 -12.70 -1.50 -4.93
C ALA A 304 -14.01 -1.37 -4.13
N LYS A 305 -14.51 -2.50 -3.64
CA LYS A 305 -15.58 -2.58 -2.63
C LYS A 305 -15.16 -3.46 -1.47
N ILE A 306 -15.58 -3.11 -0.25
CA ILE A 306 -15.39 -3.98 0.93
C ILE A 306 -16.20 -5.26 0.73
N ALA A 307 -15.63 -6.41 1.03
CA ALA A 307 -16.32 -7.68 0.94
C ALA A 307 -15.93 -8.63 2.08
N PHE A 308 -16.90 -9.42 2.56
CA PHE A 308 -16.62 -10.63 3.32
C PHE A 308 -16.60 -11.80 2.32
N ILE A 309 -15.48 -12.51 2.20
CA ILE A 309 -15.23 -13.47 1.13
C ILE A 309 -14.94 -14.85 1.73
N ALA A 310 -15.58 -15.90 1.23
CA ALA A 310 -15.29 -17.30 1.54
C ALA A 310 -14.92 -18.10 0.27
N PRO A 311 -13.84 -18.90 0.30
CA PRO A 311 -13.55 -19.85 -0.76
C PRO A 311 -14.51 -21.04 -0.68
N ALA A 312 -14.95 -21.59 -1.82
CA ALA A 312 -15.74 -22.83 -1.84
C ALA A 312 -14.90 -24.12 -1.85
N LYS A 313 -13.59 -24.02 -1.59
CA LYS A 313 -12.69 -25.16 -1.40
C LYS A 313 -11.66 -24.81 -0.34
N GLY A 314 -11.45 -25.72 0.61
CA GLY A 314 -10.65 -25.48 1.81
C GLY A 314 -11.54 -25.03 2.96
N ASP A 315 -11.10 -24.04 3.73
CA ASP A 315 -11.90 -23.50 4.83
C ASP A 315 -12.92 -22.47 4.33
N HIS A 316 -14.19 -22.87 4.26
CA HIS A 316 -15.34 -22.07 3.84
C HIS A 316 -15.69 -20.88 4.77
N VAL A 317 -14.69 -20.34 5.49
CA VAL A 317 -14.82 -19.25 6.45
C VAL A 317 -14.74 -17.92 5.73
N PHE A 318 -15.74 -17.08 5.95
CA PHE A 318 -15.80 -15.71 5.45
C PHE A 318 -14.75 -14.84 6.14
N ARG A 319 -14.06 -14.03 5.36
CA ARG A 319 -12.95 -13.17 5.77
C ARG A 319 -13.12 -11.76 5.21
N PRO A 320 -12.73 -10.70 5.93
CA PRO A 320 -12.67 -9.36 5.38
C PRO A 320 -11.66 -9.31 4.22
N GLY A 321 -12.04 -8.62 3.16
CA GLY A 321 -11.24 -8.42 1.96
C GLY A 321 -11.91 -7.43 1.01
N ARG A 322 -11.54 -7.50 -0.27
CA ARG A 322 -11.91 -6.52 -1.30
C ARG A 322 -12.46 -7.22 -2.53
N TYR A 323 -13.51 -6.66 -3.11
CA TYR A 323 -13.95 -7.00 -4.46
C TYR A 323 -13.48 -5.92 -5.42
N TYR A 324 -12.73 -6.33 -6.45
CA TYR A 324 -12.33 -5.48 -7.56
C TYR A 324 -13.20 -5.77 -8.77
N ALA A 325 -13.73 -4.72 -9.40
CA ALA A 325 -14.52 -4.87 -10.62
C ALA A 325 -13.63 -5.24 -11.81
N LYS A 326 -14.24 -5.80 -12.88
CA LYS A 326 -13.53 -6.11 -14.12
C LYS A 326 -12.86 -4.86 -14.69
N GLY A 327 -11.55 -4.92 -14.90
CA GLY A 327 -10.75 -3.82 -15.44
C GLY A 327 -10.38 -2.75 -14.42
N ALA A 328 -10.70 -2.93 -13.13
CA ALA A 328 -10.28 -2.03 -12.07
C ALA A 328 -8.76 -1.91 -12.02
N ALA A 329 -8.27 -0.67 -12.09
CA ALA A 329 -6.85 -0.33 -12.01
C ALA A 329 -6.59 0.43 -10.72
N VAL A 330 -5.54 0.05 -10.01
CA VAL A 330 -5.17 0.54 -8.68
C VAL A 330 -3.73 1.00 -8.71
N GLN A 331 -3.48 2.26 -8.35
CA GLN A 331 -2.13 2.80 -8.25
C GLN A 331 -1.54 2.47 -6.88
N GLY A 332 -0.47 1.69 -6.86
CA GLY A 332 0.32 1.41 -5.66
C GLY A 332 0.92 2.69 -5.10
N GLN A 333 0.96 2.79 -3.77
CA GLN A 333 1.46 3.98 -3.08
C GLN A 333 2.88 3.84 -2.55
N ASN A 334 3.36 2.60 -2.38
CA ASN A 334 4.79 2.36 -2.23
C ASN A 334 5.46 2.44 -3.62
N TYR A 335 6.72 2.85 -3.65
CA TYR A 335 7.54 2.78 -4.85
C TYR A 335 8.32 1.47 -4.88
N LEU A 336 8.55 0.94 -6.07
CA LEU A 336 9.65 0.00 -6.31
C LEU A 336 10.88 0.80 -6.75
N PHE A 337 12.06 0.20 -6.67
CA PHE A 337 13.33 0.86 -6.96
C PHE A 337 14.18 0.02 -7.90
N ASN A 338 15.05 0.65 -8.67
CA ASN A 338 16.21 -0.04 -9.26
C ASN A 338 17.27 -0.31 -8.18
N ASN A 339 18.27 -1.14 -8.49
CA ASN A 339 19.34 -1.45 -7.54
C ASN A 339 20.04 -0.19 -7.00
N VAL A 340 20.35 0.79 -7.85
CA VAL A 340 21.04 2.03 -7.45
C VAL A 340 20.25 2.83 -6.40
N ALA A 341 18.94 2.98 -6.59
CA ALA A 341 18.07 3.63 -5.62
C ALA A 341 17.85 2.77 -4.37
N ALA A 342 17.73 1.45 -4.52
CA ALA A 342 17.57 0.52 -3.42
C ALA A 342 18.79 0.54 -2.49
N ASP A 343 20.00 0.38 -3.03
CA ASP A 343 21.29 0.42 -2.32
C ASP A 343 21.49 1.74 -1.56
N ALA A 344 21.09 2.86 -2.17
CA ALA A 344 21.15 4.17 -1.52
C ALA A 344 20.17 4.28 -0.34
N ALA A 345 18.95 3.76 -0.51
CA ALA A 345 17.92 3.77 0.53
C ALA A 345 18.25 2.81 1.68
N THR A 346 18.65 1.56 1.42
CA THR A 346 19.04 0.58 2.45
C THR A 346 20.25 1.07 3.25
N LYS A 347 21.26 1.63 2.58
CA LYS A 347 22.41 2.27 3.25
C LYS A 347 21.99 3.45 4.14
N ALA A 348 21.09 4.31 3.68
CA ALA A 348 20.58 5.43 4.48
C ALA A 348 19.73 4.96 5.68
N LEU A 349 19.10 3.78 5.56
CA LEU A 349 18.34 3.12 6.62
C LEU A 349 19.22 2.35 7.63
N GLY A 350 20.51 2.13 7.31
CA GLY A 350 21.42 1.32 8.11
C GLY A 350 21.10 -0.17 8.09
N LEU A 351 20.70 -0.69 6.93
CA LEU A 351 20.41 -2.11 6.67
C LEU A 351 21.61 -2.84 6.04
#